data_AF-A0A535VFY4-F1
#
_entry.id   AF-A0A535VFY4-F1
#
_cell.length_a   1.000
_cell.length_b   1.000
_cell.length_c   1.000
_cell.angle_alpha   90.00
_cell.angle_beta   90.00
_cell.angle_gamma   90.00
#
_symmetry.space_group_name_H-M   'P 1'
#
loop_
_entity.id
_entity.type
_entity.pdbx_description
1 polymer ?
#
loop_
_entity_poly.entity_id
_entity_poly.type
_entity_poly.pdbx_seq_one_letter_code
_entity_poly.pdbx_strand_id
1 'polypeptide(L)'
;MMKHRWLYPTNWDELAWECKERAGWCCEFCGIAHGTEVVSERTGVVYTVHLAAAHLDHDPWNPQPRLAALCPSCHGRYDYSWQERQRWLALEQLRHQLWVDAYVYGEE
;
A
#
# COMPACT_ATOMS: atom_id res chain seq x y z
N MET A 1 5.37 9.57 -9.18
CA MET A 1 6.73 9.24 -8.71
C MET A 1 6.61 8.38 -7.45
N MET A 2 7.21 7.19 -7.42
CA MET A 2 7.21 6.33 -6.24
C MET A 2 8.01 7.03 -5.13
N LYS A 3 7.33 7.36 -4.03
CA LYS A 3 7.95 7.91 -2.83
C LYS A 3 8.87 6.83 -2.23
N HIS A 4 10.08 7.19 -1.81
CA HIS A 4 11.00 6.29 -1.07
C HIS A 4 11.51 5.08 -1.88
N ARG A 5 11.74 5.26 -3.19
CA ARG A 5 12.27 4.19 -4.08
C ARG A 5 13.57 3.53 -3.58
N TRP A 6 14.35 4.21 -2.75
CA TRP A 6 15.57 3.66 -2.13
C TRP A 6 15.30 2.55 -1.09
N LEU A 7 14.05 2.36 -0.66
CA LEU A 7 13.65 1.25 0.21
C LEU A 7 13.51 -0.06 -0.56
N TYR A 8 13.26 0.03 -1.87
CA TYR A 8 12.93 -1.13 -2.69
C TYR A 8 14.18 -1.81 -3.23
N PRO A 9 14.08 -3.10 -3.60
CA PRO A 9 15.15 -3.80 -4.31
C PRO A 9 15.61 -3.05 -5.56
N THR A 10 16.89 -3.15 -5.91
CA THR A 10 17.46 -2.48 -7.09
C THR A 10 16.83 -2.93 -8.41
N ASN A 11 16.35 -4.18 -8.48
CA ASN A 11 15.64 -4.76 -9.62
C ASN A 11 14.11 -4.52 -9.58
N TRP A 12 13.64 -3.52 -8.84
CA TRP A 12 12.20 -3.24 -8.69
C TRP A 12 11.44 -3.11 -10.01
N ASP A 13 12.04 -2.50 -11.04
CA ASP A 13 11.36 -2.30 -12.32
C ASP A 13 11.07 -3.64 -13.03
N GLU A 14 11.96 -4.62 -12.90
CA GLU A 14 11.79 -5.98 -13.41
C GLU A 14 10.69 -6.71 -12.62
N LEU A 15 10.78 -6.69 -11.28
CA LEU A 15 9.75 -7.30 -10.41
C LEU A 15 8.35 -6.71 -10.67
N ALA A 16 8.27 -5.39 -10.85
CA ALA A 16 7.01 -4.71 -11.13
C ALA A 16 6.48 -5.03 -12.54
N TRP A 17 7.37 -5.27 -13.51
CA TRP A 17 7.00 -5.71 -14.86
C TRP A 17 6.47 -7.14 -14.83
N GLU A 18 7.24 -8.07 -14.26
CA GLU A 18 6.86 -9.48 -14.11
C GLU A 18 5.53 -9.63 -13.36
N CYS A 19 5.30 -8.82 -12.33
CA CYS A 19 4.03 -8.78 -11.62
C CYS A 19 2.86 -8.43 -12.55
N LYS A 20 3.01 -7.46 -13.46
CA LYS A 20 1.97 -7.04 -14.40
C LYS A 20 1.76 -8.05 -15.51
N GLU A 21 2.84 -8.64 -16.02
CA GLU A 21 2.79 -9.75 -16.99
C GLU A 21 2.04 -10.95 -16.41
N ARG A 22 2.38 -11.37 -15.19
CA ARG A 22 1.70 -12.46 -14.47
C ARG A 22 0.20 -12.18 -14.27
N ALA A 23 -0.17 -10.93 -14.05
CA ALA A 23 -1.56 -10.51 -13.90
C ALA A 23 -2.31 -10.31 -15.24
N GLY A 24 -1.65 -10.59 -16.38
CA GLY A 24 -2.24 -10.39 -17.70
C GLY A 24 -2.59 -8.92 -17.98
N TRP A 25 -1.84 -7.99 -17.39
CA TRP A 25 -2.12 -6.55 -17.44
C TRP A 25 -3.52 -6.15 -16.96
N CYS A 26 -4.08 -6.93 -16.04
CA CYS A 26 -5.35 -6.65 -15.38
C CYS A 26 -5.14 -6.46 -13.87
N CYS A 27 -5.98 -5.65 -13.24
CA CYS A 27 -5.99 -5.50 -11.79
C CYS A 27 -6.37 -6.83 -11.14
N GLU A 28 -5.55 -7.36 -10.24
CA GLU A 28 -5.81 -8.64 -9.57
C GLU A 28 -6.98 -8.58 -8.57
N PHE A 29 -7.45 -7.37 -8.20
CA PHE A 29 -8.59 -7.20 -7.28
C PHE A 29 -9.93 -6.96 -7.98
N CYS A 30 -9.95 -6.22 -9.09
CA CYS A 30 -11.20 -5.86 -9.76
C CYS A 30 -11.25 -6.22 -11.25
N GLY A 31 -10.16 -6.70 -11.83
CA GLY A 31 -10.09 -7.15 -13.22
C GLY A 31 -9.95 -6.05 -14.28
N ILE A 32 -9.94 -4.76 -13.91
CA ILE A 32 -9.80 -3.69 -14.90
C ILE A 32 -8.45 -3.76 -15.62
N ALA A 33 -8.48 -3.62 -16.95
CA ALA A 33 -7.28 -3.67 -17.78
C ALA A 33 -6.43 -2.40 -17.64
N HIS A 34 -5.12 -2.55 -17.79
CA HIS A 34 -4.20 -1.43 -17.96
C HIS A 34 -4.57 -0.62 -19.21
N GLY A 35 -4.50 0.70 -19.12
CA GLY A 35 -4.80 1.60 -20.23
C GLY A 35 -6.28 1.90 -20.43
N THR A 36 -7.18 1.28 -19.65
CA THR A 36 -8.62 1.62 -19.72
C THR A 36 -8.85 3.06 -19.26
N GLU A 37 -9.63 3.82 -20.03
CA GLU A 37 -10.11 5.15 -19.61
C GLU A 37 -11.33 5.01 -18.71
N VAL A 38 -11.28 5.66 -17.55
CA VAL A 38 -12.37 5.63 -16.57
C VAL A 38 -12.63 7.03 -16.03
N VAL A 39 -13.86 7.24 -15.57
CA VAL A 39 -14.24 8.48 -14.88
C VAL A 39 -14.04 8.30 -13.38
N SER A 40 -13.27 9.19 -12.77
CA SER A 40 -13.11 9.22 -11.31
C SER A 40 -14.43 9.56 -10.63
N GLU A 41 -14.97 8.64 -9.82
CA GLU A 41 -16.19 8.90 -9.02
C GLU A 41 -16.04 10.11 -8.08
N ARG A 42 -14.82 10.35 -7.59
CA ARG A 42 -14.53 11.43 -6.63
C ARG A 42 -14.42 12.81 -7.28
N THR A 43 -13.94 12.88 -8.51
CA THR A 43 -13.59 14.17 -9.15
C THR A 43 -14.27 14.42 -10.49
N GLY A 44 -14.94 13.42 -11.07
CA GLY A 44 -15.54 13.47 -12.40
C GLY A 44 -14.55 13.51 -13.57
N VAL A 45 -13.24 13.47 -13.28
CA VAL A 45 -12.18 13.57 -14.29
C VAL A 45 -11.95 12.22 -14.95
N VAL A 46 -11.84 12.20 -16.28
CA VAL A 46 -11.42 11.03 -17.06
C VAL A 46 -9.91 10.83 -16.86
N TYR A 47 -9.51 9.61 -16.55
CA TYR A 47 -8.10 9.24 -16.45
C TYR A 47 -7.84 7.84 -17.01
N THR A 48 -6.62 7.63 -17.49
CA THR A 48 -6.12 6.34 -17.93
C THR A 48 -5.65 5.52 -16.75
N VAL A 49 -6.09 4.27 -16.66
CA VAL A 49 -5.70 3.34 -15.59
C VAL A 49 -4.28 2.86 -15.83
N HIS A 50 -3.37 3.24 -14.93
CA HIS A 50 -2.03 2.67 -14.86
C HIS A 50 -1.90 1.76 -13.65
N LEU A 51 -1.66 0.47 -13.90
CA LEU A 51 -1.42 -0.52 -12.85
C LEU A 51 -0.07 -0.27 -12.15
N ALA A 52 -0.08 -0.43 -10.83
CA ALA A 52 1.10 -0.41 -9.97
C ALA A 52 1.27 -1.77 -9.27
N ALA A 53 2.52 -2.12 -8.96
CA ALA A 53 2.82 -3.29 -8.14
C ALA A 53 2.73 -2.92 -6.66
N ALA A 54 1.80 -3.55 -5.95
CA ALA A 54 1.50 -3.32 -4.53
C ALA A 54 2.13 -4.41 -3.66
N HIS A 55 2.75 -4.03 -2.54
CA HIS A 55 3.26 -4.99 -1.55
C HIS A 55 2.09 -5.60 -0.77
N LEU A 56 1.82 -6.89 -0.94
CA LEU A 56 0.74 -7.57 -0.21
C LEU A 56 1.02 -7.70 1.29
N ASP A 57 2.28 -7.65 1.71
CA ASP A 57 2.70 -7.63 3.12
C ASP A 57 2.86 -6.21 3.68
N HIS A 58 2.74 -5.17 2.84
CA HIS A 58 3.07 -3.78 3.17
C HIS A 58 4.50 -3.60 3.70
N ASP A 59 5.41 -4.50 3.34
CA ASP A 59 6.82 -4.42 3.72
C ASP A 59 7.66 -3.95 2.52
N PRO A 60 8.03 -2.66 2.47
CA PRO A 60 8.85 -2.14 1.38
C PRO A 60 10.31 -2.62 1.42
N TRP A 61 10.75 -3.22 2.53
CA TRP A 61 12.13 -3.68 2.74
C TRP A 61 12.35 -5.13 2.35
N ASN A 62 11.27 -5.86 2.07
CA ASN A 62 11.35 -7.27 1.74
C ASN A 62 12.10 -7.45 0.40
N PRO A 63 13.27 -8.13 0.37
CA PRO A 63 14.03 -8.35 -0.86
C PRO A 63 13.32 -9.30 -1.84
N GLN A 64 12.33 -10.07 -1.36
CA GLN A 64 11.49 -10.96 -2.16
C GLN A 64 10.02 -10.57 -1.94
N PRO A 65 9.61 -9.39 -2.46
CA PRO A 65 8.31 -8.84 -2.15
C PRO A 65 7.20 -9.69 -2.79
N ARG A 66 6.12 -9.91 -2.05
CA ARG A 66 4.90 -10.49 -2.63
C ARG A 66 4.07 -9.38 -3.26
N LEU A 67 4.07 -9.33 -4.58
CA LEU A 67 3.46 -8.24 -5.34
C LEU A 67 2.10 -8.61 -5.95
N ALA A 68 1.21 -7.63 -5.98
CA ALA A 68 -0.02 -7.68 -6.77
C ALA A 68 -0.12 -6.48 -7.73
N ALA A 69 -0.57 -6.70 -8.96
CA ALA A 69 -0.85 -5.64 -9.92
C ALA A 69 -2.22 -5.03 -9.63
N LEU A 70 -2.24 -3.79 -9.13
CA LEU A 70 -3.47 -3.11 -8.71
C LEU A 70 -3.67 -1.79 -9.47
N CYS A 71 -4.94 -1.47 -9.77
CA CYS A 71 -5.33 -0.15 -10.29
C CYS A 71 -5.26 0.91 -9.18
N PRO A 72 -5.19 2.21 -9.53
CA PRO A 72 -5.04 3.28 -8.52
C PRO A 72 -6.10 3.28 -7.42
N SER A 73 -7.35 2.93 -7.76
CA SER A 73 -8.46 2.84 -6.80
C SER A 73 -8.29 1.67 -5.82
N CYS A 74 -8.06 0.45 -6.35
CA CYS A 74 -7.86 -0.74 -5.51
C CYS A 74 -6.59 -0.63 -4.66
N HIS A 75 -5.49 -0.13 -5.24
CA HIS A 75 -4.24 0.10 -4.52
C HIS A 75 -4.41 1.09 -3.37
N GLY A 76 -5.05 2.24 -3.63
CA GLY A 76 -5.29 3.24 -2.59
C GLY A 76 -6.18 2.73 -1.45
N ARG A 77 -7.23 1.96 -1.77
CA ARG A 77 -8.09 1.32 -0.76
C ARG A 77 -7.31 0.29 0.07
N TYR A 78 -6.45 -0.50 -0.57
CA TYR A 78 -5.61 -1.49 0.10
C TYR A 78 -4.68 -0.82 1.11
N ASP A 79 -3.90 0.17 0.67
CA ASP A 79 -2.96 0.90 1.52
C ASP A 79 -3.65 1.64 2.67
N TYR A 80 -4.82 2.23 2.42
CA TYR A 80 -5.56 2.97 3.45
C TYR A 80 -5.92 2.09 4.65
N SER A 81 -6.40 0.86 4.37
CA SER A 81 -6.80 -0.07 5.43
C SER A 81 -5.62 -0.45 6.36
N TRP A 82 -4.42 -0.59 5.80
CA TRP A 82 -3.22 -0.86 6.58
C TRP A 82 -2.76 0.37 7.36
N GLN A 83 -2.79 1.57 6.75
CA GLN A 83 -2.44 2.81 7.44
C GLN A 83 -3.36 3.09 8.63
N GLU A 84 -4.66 2.82 8.51
CA GLU A 84 -5.62 2.94 9.61
C GLU A 84 -5.29 1.97 10.75
N ARG A 85 -4.96 0.71 10.44
CA ARG A 85 -4.51 -0.27 11.43
C ARG A 85 -3.23 0.19 12.15
N GLN A 86 -2.24 0.71 11.43
CA GLN A 86 -1.01 1.21 12.04
C GLN A 86 -1.26 2.40 12.98
N ARG A 87 -2.15 3.33 12.59
CA ARG A 87 -2.56 4.45 13.46
C ARG A 87 -3.21 3.97 14.75
N TRP A 88 -4.11 2.99 14.65
CA TRP A 88 -4.74 2.40 15.83
C TRP A 88 -3.71 1.75 16.76
N LEU A 89 -2.78 0.95 16.21
CA LEU A 89 -1.70 0.33 16.99
C LEU A 89 -0.81 1.35 17.68
N ALA A 90 -0.50 2.48 17.03
CA ALA A 90 0.30 3.55 17.62
C ALA A 90 -0.44 4.25 18.78
N LEU A 91 -1.74 4.51 18.63
CA LEU A 91 -2.58 5.05 19.70
C LEU A 91 -2.69 4.10 20.88
N GLU A 92 -2.80 2.80 20.61
CA GLU A 92 -2.84 1.75 21.62
C GLU A 92 -1.52 1.65 22.40
N GLN A 93 -0.38 1.71 21.70
CA GLN A 93 0.93 1.77 22.33
C GLN A 93 1.09 3.01 23.22
N LEU A 94 0.66 4.18 22.74
CA LEU A 94 0.68 5.41 23.53
C LEU A 94 -0.20 5.29 24.78
N ARG A 95 -1.40 4.70 24.66
CA ARG A 95 -2.28 4.46 25.81
C ARG A 95 -1.61 3.58 26.86
N HIS A 96 -0.96 2.49 26.45
CA HIS A 96 -0.22 1.63 27.36
C HIS A 96 0.98 2.34 27.98
N GLN A 97 1.73 3.13 27.22
CA GLN A 97 2.86 3.91 27.74
C GLN A 97 2.39 4.87 28.84
N LEU A 98 1.33 5.65 28.57
CA LEU A 98 0.77 6.58 29.55
C LEU A 98 0.25 5.86 30.80
N TRP A 99 -0.30 4.66 30.65
CA TRP A 99 -0.74 3.84 31.79
C TRP A 99 0.45 3.35 32.63
N VAL A 100 1.51 2.84 31.99
CA VAL A 100 2.74 2.45 32.69
C VAL A 100 3.35 3.65 33.41
N ASP A 101 3.45 4.80 32.74
CA ASP A 101 4.02 6.02 33.33
C ASP A 101 3.21 6.50 34.54
N ALA A 102 1.87 6.45 34.46
CA ALA A 102 0.99 6.88 35.56
C ALA A 102 0.97 5.93 36.76
N TYR A 103 1.07 4.60 36.55
CA TYR A 103 0.85 3.60 37.60
C TYR A 103 2.11 2.86 38.05
N VAL A 104 3.19 2.87 37.27
CA VAL A 104 4.47 2.20 37.60
C VAL A 104 5.53 3.21 38.04
N TYR A 105 5.50 4.43 37.50
CA TYR A 105 6.49 5.49 37.78
C TYR A 105 5.88 6.75 38.44
N GLY A 106 4.59 6.74 38.76
CA GLY A 106 3.86 7.89 39.32
C GLY A 106 3.63 7.86 40.85
N GLU A 107 4.15 6.86 41.57
CA GLU A 107 4.11 6.78 43.04
C GLU A 107 5.46 7.23 43.66
N GLU A 108 5.77 8.53 43.57
CA GLU A 108 6.69 9.26 44.46
C GLU A 108 6.03 10.58 44.89
#